data_AF-A0A520HZR6-F1
#
_entry.id   AF-A0A520HZR6-F1
#
_cell.length_a   1.000
_cell.length_b   1.000
_cell.length_c   1.000
_cell.angle_alpha   90.00
_cell.angle_beta   90.00
_cell.angle_gamma   90.00
#
_symmetry.space_group_name_H-M   'P 1'
#
loop_
_entity.id
_entity.type
_entity.pdbx_description
1 polymer ?
#
loop_
_entity_poly.entity_id
_entity_poly.type
_entity_poly.pdbx_seq_one_letter_code
_entity_poly.pdbx_strand_id
1 'polypeptide(L)'
;MPTKNVGMSVNLNANSAVPTTAKFDRFDPTSYNQSAQTTVYDNGGNAMTLTNYFVRSKTPTQADPTSEWKVYSFVGDKQLTSNNGADTTQTLTFDTTGKAVPAPAATTFDEFTTAGATAPQQVIFQFGLDSTQLSSPFNVASRSQDGKAVGQLQGVAIDEKGIVKASFSNGDTQALGQVMLANFSNPEGLRQLGSSYWSATGVSGEAKLGVADTNGFGRLMSGTIERSNVDITEELVGLIAAQRNFQANAKALDTASQISQTIFNIRS
;
A
#
# COMPACT_ATOMS: atom_id res chain seq x y z
N MET A 1 1.10 -0.55 -11.50
CA MET A 1 -0.22 -0.65 -12.14
C MET A 1 -0.27 0.38 -13.25
N PRO A 2 -0.54 -0.01 -14.51
CA PRO A 2 -0.63 0.94 -15.61
C PRO A 2 -1.75 1.95 -15.36
N THR A 3 -1.51 3.21 -15.72
CA THR A 3 -2.55 4.25 -15.70
C THR A 3 -3.60 3.92 -16.75
N LYS A 4 -4.88 3.89 -16.35
CA LYS A 4 -6.03 3.71 -17.24
C LYS A 4 -6.87 4.98 -17.34
N ASN A 5 -7.01 5.73 -16.26
CA ASN A 5 -7.84 6.92 -16.22
C ASN A 5 -6.98 8.14 -15.87
N VAL A 6 -7.14 9.21 -16.65
CA VAL A 6 -6.51 10.51 -16.40
C VAL A 6 -7.56 11.60 -16.44
N GLY A 7 -7.64 12.36 -15.36
CA GLY A 7 -8.49 13.55 -15.25
C GLY A 7 -7.67 14.83 -15.22
N MET A 8 -8.15 15.88 -15.88
CA MET A 8 -7.54 17.21 -15.77
C MET A 8 -8.59 18.32 -15.88
N SER A 9 -8.58 19.29 -14.97
CA SER A 9 -9.33 20.55 -15.13
C SER A 9 -8.37 21.69 -15.40
N VAL A 10 -8.67 22.51 -16.40
CA VAL A 10 -7.81 23.64 -16.80
C VAL A 10 -8.60 24.94 -16.88
N ASN A 11 -7.91 26.06 -16.67
CA ASN A 11 -8.34 27.38 -17.10
C ASN A 11 -7.47 27.81 -18.28
N LEU A 12 -8.07 27.95 -19.46
CA LEU A 12 -7.41 28.45 -20.66
C LEU A 12 -7.59 29.97 -20.77
N ASN A 13 -6.53 30.68 -21.14
CA ASN A 13 -6.59 32.14 -21.25
C ASN A 13 -7.42 32.56 -22.48
N ALA A 14 -8.54 33.25 -22.25
CA ALA A 14 -9.45 33.75 -23.27
C ALA A 14 -8.83 34.77 -24.24
N ASN A 15 -7.73 35.42 -23.85
CA ASN A 15 -7.02 36.42 -24.66
C ASN A 15 -5.91 35.81 -25.53
N SER A 16 -5.69 34.49 -25.47
CA SER A 16 -4.63 33.84 -26.26
C SER A 16 -4.92 33.94 -27.76
N ALA A 17 -3.97 34.43 -28.56
CA ALA A 17 -4.11 34.40 -30.01
C ALA A 17 -4.10 32.96 -30.56
N VAL A 18 -4.72 32.74 -31.72
CA VAL A 18 -4.51 31.52 -32.50
C VAL A 18 -3.05 31.51 -32.97
N PRO A 19 -2.28 30.43 -32.73
CA PRO A 19 -0.91 30.34 -33.22
C PRO A 19 -0.82 30.56 -34.73
N THR A 20 0.19 31.31 -35.17
CA THR A 20 0.40 31.63 -36.60
C THR A 20 1.01 30.47 -37.37
N THR A 21 1.64 29.52 -36.68
CA THR A 21 2.19 28.29 -37.28
C THR A 21 1.04 27.36 -37.69
N ALA A 22 0.93 27.11 -39.00
CA ALA A 22 -0.21 26.36 -39.56
C ALA A 22 -0.26 24.87 -39.17
N LYS A 23 0.87 24.29 -38.75
CA LYS A 23 0.97 22.90 -38.30
C LYS A 23 1.49 22.86 -36.88
N PHE A 24 0.86 22.02 -36.05
CA PHE A 24 1.35 21.76 -34.70
C PHE A 24 2.69 21.00 -34.75
N ASP A 25 3.66 21.47 -33.97
CA ASP A 25 4.94 20.80 -33.72
C ASP A 25 5.32 20.96 -32.25
N ARG A 26 5.41 19.84 -31.53
CA ARG A 26 5.73 19.84 -30.09
C ARG A 26 7.11 20.44 -29.76
N PHE A 27 8.02 20.49 -30.73
CA PHE A 27 9.36 21.04 -30.56
C PHE A 27 9.44 22.53 -30.92
N ASP A 28 8.40 23.08 -31.56
CA ASP A 28 8.26 24.50 -31.84
C ASP A 28 7.33 25.14 -30.79
N PRO A 29 7.86 25.93 -29.84
CA PRO A 29 7.04 26.58 -28.81
C PRO A 29 6.08 27.63 -29.38
N THR A 30 6.23 28.03 -30.64
CA THR A 30 5.31 28.97 -31.30
C THR A 30 4.09 28.29 -31.93
N SER A 31 4.10 26.95 -32.02
CA SER A 31 3.02 26.17 -32.64
C SER A 31 1.85 25.85 -31.69
N TYR A 32 2.00 26.11 -30.39
CA TYR A 32 0.99 25.88 -29.37
C TYR A 32 0.94 27.03 -28.37
N ASN A 33 -0.19 27.17 -27.67
CA ASN A 33 -0.35 28.24 -26.69
C ASN A 33 0.22 27.86 -25.33
N GLN A 34 -0.09 26.65 -24.86
CA GLN A 34 0.23 26.18 -23.52
C GLN A 34 0.43 24.67 -23.52
N SER A 35 1.12 24.15 -22.51
CA SER A 35 1.23 22.71 -22.29
C SER A 35 1.03 22.36 -20.80
N ALA A 36 0.50 21.18 -20.54
CA ALA A 36 0.38 20.60 -19.21
C ALA A 36 0.88 19.17 -19.21
N GLN A 37 1.55 18.79 -18.13
CA GLN A 37 2.15 17.46 -17.99
C GLN A 37 1.53 16.70 -16.82
N THR A 38 1.24 15.43 -17.00
CA THR A 38 0.78 14.53 -15.94
C THR A 38 1.65 13.29 -15.95
N THR A 39 2.18 12.90 -14.80
CA THR A 39 2.91 11.64 -14.67
C THR A 39 1.93 10.48 -14.74
N VAL A 40 2.17 9.55 -15.66
CA VAL A 40 1.41 8.30 -15.84
C VAL A 40 2.37 7.12 -15.73
N TYR A 41 1.84 5.91 -15.53
CA TYR A 41 2.64 4.71 -15.31
C TYR A 41 2.33 3.66 -16.37
N ASP A 42 3.34 2.92 -16.84
CA ASP A 42 3.14 1.80 -17.77
C ASP A 42 2.80 0.49 -17.04
N ASN A 43 2.65 -0.59 -17.80
CA ASN A 43 2.40 -1.92 -17.25
C ASN A 43 3.56 -2.43 -16.37
N GLY A 44 4.79 -2.01 -16.65
CA GLY A 44 5.97 -2.26 -15.82
C GLY A 44 6.11 -1.31 -14.62
N GLY A 45 5.14 -0.40 -14.42
CA GLY A 45 5.13 0.69 -13.44
C GLY A 45 6.31 1.66 -13.54
N ASN A 46 6.91 1.79 -14.73
CA ASN A 46 7.82 2.88 -15.04
C ASN A 46 7.01 4.17 -15.18
N ALA A 47 7.55 5.27 -14.64
CA ALA A 47 6.95 6.59 -14.79
C ALA A 47 7.17 7.13 -16.22
N MET A 48 6.13 7.70 -16.79
CA MET A 48 6.14 8.38 -18.09
C MET A 48 5.40 9.70 -17.98
N THR A 49 5.69 10.63 -18.88
CA THR A 49 5.04 11.94 -18.89
C THR A 49 4.01 12.01 -20.00
N LEU A 50 2.74 12.12 -19.63
CA LEU A 50 1.66 12.52 -20.53
C LEU A 50 1.70 14.05 -20.68
N THR A 51 1.99 14.55 -21.87
CA THR A 51 1.99 15.98 -22.18
C THR A 51 0.80 16.31 -23.06
N ASN A 52 -0.03 17.24 -22.59
CA ASN A 52 -1.15 17.80 -23.33
C ASN A 52 -0.76 19.20 -23.81
N TYR A 53 -0.74 19.40 -25.12
CA TYR A 53 -0.49 20.69 -25.76
C TYR A 53 -1.82 21.31 -26.20
N PHE A 54 -2.09 22.52 -25.73
CA PHE A 54 -3.30 23.26 -26.02
C PHE A 54 -3.03 24.27 -27.14
N VAL A 55 -3.81 24.16 -28.22
CA VAL A 55 -3.73 25.01 -29.40
C VAL A 55 -5.10 25.61 -29.62
N ARG A 56 -5.21 26.94 -29.55
CA ARG A 56 -6.46 27.63 -29.88
C ARG A 56 -6.70 27.51 -31.38
N SER A 57 -7.81 26.91 -31.79
CA SER A 57 -8.15 26.72 -33.21
C SER A 57 -9.14 27.76 -33.74
N LYS A 58 -9.99 28.32 -32.86
CA LYS A 58 -11.02 29.29 -33.24
C LYS A 58 -11.23 30.33 -32.15
N THR A 59 -11.31 31.59 -32.56
CA THR A 59 -11.74 32.71 -31.70
C THR A 59 -13.24 32.98 -31.89
N PRO A 60 -13.96 33.36 -30.83
CA PRO A 60 -15.36 33.76 -30.93
C PRO A 60 -15.55 34.90 -31.94
N THR A 61 -16.64 34.85 -32.70
CA THR A 61 -17.10 35.91 -33.60
C THR A 61 -18.57 36.21 -33.32
N GLN A 62 -19.11 37.29 -33.89
CA GLN A 62 -20.54 37.62 -33.77
C GLN A 62 -21.46 36.51 -34.33
N ALA A 63 -21.01 35.75 -35.34
CA ALA A 63 -21.79 34.68 -35.97
C ALA A 63 -21.66 33.34 -35.23
N ASP A 64 -20.50 33.08 -34.63
CA ASP A 64 -20.24 31.90 -33.80
C ASP A 64 -19.52 32.34 -32.52
N PRO A 65 -20.26 32.47 -31.40
CA PRO A 65 -19.70 33.02 -30.18
C PRO A 65 -18.87 32.01 -29.39
N THR A 66 -18.60 30.82 -29.94
CA THR A 66 -17.81 29.78 -29.27
C THR A 66 -16.31 29.94 -29.53
N SER A 67 -15.50 29.62 -28.52
CA SER A 67 -14.05 29.44 -28.68
C SER A 67 -13.73 27.96 -28.78
N GLU A 68 -12.78 27.60 -29.62
CA GLU A 68 -12.36 26.20 -29.80
C GLU A 68 -10.86 26.04 -29.54
N TRP A 69 -10.52 24.94 -28.87
CA TRP A 69 -9.17 24.52 -28.55
C TRP A 69 -8.98 23.06 -28.94
N LYS A 70 -7.89 22.81 -29.68
CA LYS A 70 -7.42 21.46 -29.98
C LYS A 70 -6.33 21.07 -29.00
N VAL A 71 -6.42 19.85 -28.50
CA VAL A 71 -5.47 19.28 -27.55
C VAL A 71 -4.76 18.10 -28.18
N TYR A 72 -3.45 18.22 -28.29
CA TYR A 72 -2.57 17.14 -28.74
C TYR A 72 -1.95 16.47 -27.53
N SER A 73 -2.11 15.16 -27.41
CA SER A 73 -1.64 14.39 -26.26
C SER A 73 -0.48 13.48 -26.66
N PHE A 74 0.58 13.47 -25.86
CA PHE A 74 1.77 12.63 -26.08
C PHE A 74 2.16 11.93 -24.80
N VAL A 75 2.51 10.65 -24.87
CA VAL A 75 3.19 9.94 -23.78
C VAL A 75 4.62 9.67 -24.19
N GLY A 76 5.57 10.35 -23.55
CA GLY A 76 6.94 10.39 -24.03
C GLY A 76 6.98 10.90 -25.48
N ASP A 77 7.59 10.12 -26.38
CA ASP A 77 7.69 10.48 -27.79
C ASP A 77 6.47 10.07 -28.64
N LYS A 78 5.54 9.26 -28.11
CA LYS A 78 4.43 8.72 -28.87
C LYS A 78 3.20 9.64 -28.78
N GLN A 79 2.69 10.07 -29.92
CA GLN A 79 1.42 10.77 -29.99
C GLN A 79 0.28 9.79 -29.70
N LEU A 80 -0.67 10.22 -28.88
CA LEU A 80 -1.90 9.49 -28.64
C LEU A 80 -2.92 9.85 -29.72
N THR A 81 -3.60 8.83 -30.23
CA THR A 81 -4.71 8.95 -31.18
C THR A 81 -5.94 8.27 -30.61
N SER A 82 -7.10 8.58 -31.16
CA SER A 82 -8.34 7.85 -30.91
C SER A 82 -8.98 7.46 -32.24
N ASN A 83 -10.01 6.61 -32.17
CA ASN A 83 -10.77 6.18 -33.33
C ASN A 83 -9.86 5.47 -34.36
N ASN A 84 -9.03 4.55 -33.88
CA ASN A 84 -8.10 3.74 -34.68
C ASN A 84 -7.13 4.60 -35.53
N GLY A 85 -6.57 5.64 -34.92
CA GLY A 85 -5.60 6.53 -35.54
C GLY A 85 -6.21 7.68 -36.35
N ALA A 86 -7.53 7.75 -36.51
CA ALA A 86 -8.19 8.79 -37.30
C ALA A 86 -8.13 10.16 -36.61
N ASP A 87 -8.31 10.18 -35.29
CA ASP A 87 -8.37 11.41 -34.51
C ASP A 87 -7.07 11.62 -33.74
N THR A 88 -6.36 12.71 -34.07
CA THR A 88 -5.06 13.05 -33.46
C THR A 88 -5.17 14.11 -32.36
N THR A 89 -6.37 14.64 -32.12
CA THR A 89 -6.65 15.73 -31.18
C THR A 89 -7.98 15.55 -30.49
N GLN A 90 -8.07 16.02 -29.24
CA GLN A 90 -9.35 16.27 -28.59
C GLN A 90 -9.77 17.73 -28.79
N THR A 91 -11.06 17.98 -28.93
CA THR A 91 -11.61 19.32 -29.09
C THR A 91 -12.33 19.76 -27.83
N LEU A 92 -11.93 20.92 -27.30
CA LEU A 92 -12.62 21.62 -26.23
C LEU A 92 -13.23 22.90 -26.78
N THR A 93 -14.55 23.02 -26.65
CA THR A 93 -15.32 24.20 -27.05
C THR A 93 -15.86 24.90 -25.81
N PHE A 94 -15.80 26.22 -25.80
CA PHE A 94 -16.28 27.06 -24.70
C PHE A 94 -17.33 28.05 -25.19
N ASP A 95 -18.34 28.29 -24.35
CA ASP A 95 -19.37 29.31 -24.59
C ASP A 95 -18.90 30.72 -24.20
N THR A 96 -19.80 31.70 -24.34
CA THR A 96 -19.55 33.11 -23.98
C THR A 96 -19.31 33.34 -22.49
N THR A 97 -19.72 32.39 -21.64
CA THR A 97 -19.49 32.45 -20.19
C THR A 97 -18.16 31.81 -19.78
N GLY A 98 -17.43 31.24 -20.74
CA GLY A 98 -16.18 30.54 -20.50
C GLY A 98 -16.35 29.13 -19.98
N LYS A 99 -17.55 28.53 -20.10
CA LYS A 99 -17.80 27.14 -19.70
C LYS A 99 -17.62 26.20 -20.88
N ALA A 100 -17.09 25.00 -20.61
CA ALA A 100 -16.94 23.97 -21.63
C ALA A 100 -18.32 23.45 -22.08
N VAL A 101 -18.60 23.55 -23.37
CA VAL A 101 -19.85 23.09 -24.01
C VAL A 101 -19.54 22.35 -25.31
N PRO A 102 -20.06 21.13 -25.55
CA PRO A 102 -20.81 20.30 -24.59
C PRO A 102 -19.94 19.94 -23.38
N ALA A 103 -20.58 19.41 -22.32
CA ALA A 103 -19.86 18.93 -21.15
C ALA A 103 -18.75 17.95 -21.60
N PRO A 104 -17.49 18.15 -21.16
CA PRO A 104 -16.38 17.35 -21.66
C PRO A 104 -16.60 15.85 -21.39
N ALA A 105 -16.59 15.07 -22.46
CA ALA A 105 -16.71 13.62 -22.40
C ALA A 105 -15.33 12.96 -22.26
N ALA A 106 -15.32 11.76 -21.69
CA ALA A 106 -14.11 10.94 -21.65
C ALA A 106 -13.74 10.49 -23.08
N THR A 107 -12.50 10.72 -23.48
CA THR A 107 -11.93 10.22 -24.72
C THR A 107 -11.10 8.99 -24.41
N THR A 108 -11.44 7.87 -25.04
CA THR A 108 -10.63 6.66 -24.98
C THR A 108 -9.61 6.73 -26.11
N PHE A 109 -8.32 6.81 -25.77
CA PHE A 109 -7.26 6.72 -26.77
C PHE A 109 -7.12 5.29 -27.27
N ASP A 110 -6.52 5.11 -28.44
CA ASP A 110 -6.14 3.82 -28.97
C ASP A 110 -5.02 3.21 -28.11
N GLU A 111 -4.87 1.89 -28.20
CA GLU A 111 -3.77 1.21 -27.52
C GLU A 111 -2.42 1.72 -28.00
N PHE A 112 -1.55 2.03 -27.05
CA PHE A 112 -0.19 2.47 -27.33
C PHE A 112 0.82 1.72 -26.49
N THR A 113 2.02 1.61 -27.05
CA THR A 113 3.21 1.03 -26.46
C THR A 113 4.27 2.12 -26.36
N THR A 114 4.86 2.28 -25.20
CA THR A 114 5.95 3.24 -24.94
C THR A 114 7.30 2.52 -24.90
N ALA A 115 8.38 3.28 -25.08
CA ALA A 115 9.73 2.72 -24.99
C ALA A 115 9.96 2.12 -23.59
N GLY A 116 10.27 0.82 -23.52
CA GLY A 116 10.47 0.08 -22.27
C GLY A 116 9.23 -0.62 -21.71
N ALA A 117 8.04 -0.41 -22.29
CA ALA A 117 6.84 -1.12 -21.87
C ALA A 117 6.81 -2.57 -22.42
N THR A 118 6.36 -3.51 -21.59
CA THR A 118 6.25 -4.93 -21.94
C THR A 118 4.93 -5.32 -22.61
N ALA A 119 3.93 -4.44 -22.55
CA ALA A 119 2.59 -4.66 -23.10
C ALA A 119 1.95 -3.34 -23.56
N PRO A 120 1.05 -3.37 -24.56
CA PRO A 120 0.22 -2.20 -24.90
C PRO A 120 -0.68 -1.82 -23.74
N GLN A 121 -0.99 -0.54 -23.63
CA GLN A 121 -1.95 -0.01 -22.68
C GLN A 121 -2.87 1.00 -23.35
N GLN A 122 -4.05 1.18 -22.76
CA GLN A 122 -5.05 2.15 -23.19
C GLN A 122 -5.28 3.17 -22.08
N VAL A 123 -5.36 4.45 -22.44
CA VAL A 123 -5.65 5.54 -21.50
C VAL A 123 -6.96 6.21 -21.89
N ILE A 124 -7.85 6.34 -20.92
CA ILE A 124 -9.05 7.16 -20.96
C ILE A 124 -8.69 8.52 -20.36
N PHE A 125 -8.81 9.56 -21.16
CA PHE A 125 -8.55 10.92 -20.73
C PHE A 125 -9.85 11.72 -20.69
N GLN A 126 -10.07 12.43 -19.58
CA GLN A 126 -11.27 13.24 -19.41
C GLN A 126 -10.91 14.62 -18.85
N PHE A 127 -11.44 15.66 -19.49
CA PHE A 127 -11.43 16.99 -18.89
C PHE A 127 -12.50 17.09 -17.81
N GLY A 128 -12.17 17.70 -16.68
CA GLY A 128 -13.16 17.93 -15.62
C GLY A 128 -14.20 18.96 -16.05
N LEU A 129 -15.41 18.84 -15.49
CA LEU A 129 -16.53 19.75 -15.76
C LEU A 129 -16.24 21.20 -15.34
N ASP A 130 -15.30 21.39 -14.43
CA ASP A 130 -14.81 22.70 -13.96
C ASP A 130 -13.76 23.32 -14.89
N SER A 131 -13.52 22.73 -16.08
CA SER A 131 -12.64 23.33 -17.07
C SER A 131 -13.26 24.59 -17.65
N THR A 132 -12.51 25.67 -17.67
CA THR A 132 -12.99 26.99 -18.06
C THR A 132 -12.06 27.68 -19.04
N GLN A 133 -12.59 28.72 -19.68
CA GLN A 133 -11.82 29.69 -20.43
C GLN A 133 -12.14 31.10 -19.92
N LEU A 134 -11.23 31.66 -19.13
CA LEU A 134 -11.39 33.01 -18.56
C LEU A 134 -10.24 33.92 -18.99
N SER A 135 -10.43 35.23 -18.85
CA SER A 135 -9.40 36.25 -19.12
C SER A 135 -8.34 36.32 -18.02
N SER A 136 -7.79 35.17 -17.65
CA SER A 136 -6.74 34.99 -16.65
C SER A 136 -5.64 34.09 -17.21
N PRO A 137 -4.43 34.09 -16.59
CA PRO A 137 -3.35 33.22 -17.03
C PRO A 137 -3.75 31.74 -17.05
N PHE A 138 -3.07 30.98 -17.92
CA PHE A 138 -3.26 29.54 -17.97
C PHE A 138 -2.99 28.90 -16.60
N ASN A 139 -3.90 28.04 -16.18
CA ASN A 139 -3.77 27.31 -14.93
C ASN A 139 -4.31 25.88 -15.11
N VAL A 140 -3.70 24.93 -14.41
CA VAL A 140 -4.26 23.59 -14.26
C VAL A 140 -4.84 23.49 -12.86
N ALA A 141 -6.17 23.51 -12.77
CA ALA A 141 -6.91 23.57 -11.52
C ALA A 141 -6.90 22.23 -10.77
N SER A 142 -6.95 21.11 -11.49
CA SER A 142 -6.85 19.77 -10.90
C SER A 142 -6.22 18.78 -11.88
N ARG A 143 -5.57 17.75 -11.33
CA ARG A 143 -5.03 16.60 -12.07
C ARG A 143 -5.30 15.34 -11.25
N SER A 144 -5.72 14.28 -11.91
CA SER A 144 -5.88 12.96 -11.29
C SER A 144 -5.45 11.86 -12.25
N GLN A 145 -4.92 10.78 -11.71
CA GLN A 145 -4.59 9.58 -12.45
C GLN A 145 -4.58 8.37 -11.51
N ASP A 146 -4.87 7.18 -12.03
CA ASP A 146 -5.04 5.95 -11.23
C ASP A 146 -3.84 4.98 -11.27
N GLY A 147 -2.82 5.27 -12.08
CA GLY A 147 -1.61 4.47 -12.16
C GLY A 147 -0.72 4.59 -10.93
N LYS A 148 0.10 3.57 -10.74
CA LYS A 148 1.05 3.49 -9.63
C LYS A 148 2.36 2.90 -10.09
N ALA A 149 3.46 3.43 -9.57
CA ALA A 149 4.77 2.82 -9.68
C ALA A 149 4.75 1.36 -9.18
N VAL A 150 5.65 0.53 -9.70
CA VAL A 150 5.90 -0.77 -9.06
C VAL A 150 6.45 -0.50 -7.66
N GLY A 151 5.69 -0.89 -6.65
CA GLY A 151 6.13 -0.88 -5.27
C GLY A 151 7.11 -2.03 -5.03
N GLN A 152 8.31 -1.71 -4.59
CA GLN A 152 9.22 -2.71 -4.02
C GLN A 152 8.84 -2.94 -2.56
N LEU A 153 8.94 -4.17 -2.08
CA LEU A 153 8.70 -4.48 -0.67
C LEU A 153 9.67 -3.67 0.20
N GLN A 154 9.14 -2.79 1.06
CA GLN A 154 9.94 -2.00 2.00
C GLN A 154 9.98 -2.63 3.37
N GLY A 155 8.89 -3.28 3.80
CA GLY A 155 8.83 -3.87 5.13
C GLY A 155 7.67 -4.83 5.28
N VAL A 156 7.78 -5.64 6.32
CA VAL A 156 6.70 -6.52 6.80
C VAL A 156 6.49 -6.21 8.27
N ALA A 157 5.23 -5.99 8.65
CA ALA A 157 4.84 -5.75 10.03
C ALA A 157 3.64 -6.64 10.37
N ILE A 158 3.51 -7.00 11.64
CA ILE A 158 2.37 -7.73 12.18
C ILE A 158 1.60 -6.76 13.07
N ASP A 159 0.29 -6.63 12.85
CA ASP A 159 -0.55 -5.79 13.72
C ASP A 159 -1.00 -6.54 14.98
N GLU A 160 -1.67 -5.83 15.89
CA GLU A 160 -2.14 -6.39 17.17
C GLU A 160 -3.15 -7.54 17.01
N LYS A 161 -3.82 -7.61 15.84
CA LYS A 161 -4.76 -8.66 15.46
C LYS A 161 -4.09 -9.82 14.75
N GLY A 162 -2.76 -9.79 14.63
CA GLY A 162 -1.96 -10.81 13.97
C GLY A 162 -1.96 -10.75 12.45
N ILE A 163 -2.48 -9.68 11.85
CA ILE A 163 -2.47 -9.54 10.39
C ILE A 163 -1.06 -9.13 9.96
N VAL A 164 -0.46 -9.96 9.12
CA VAL A 164 0.82 -9.71 8.49
C VAL A 164 0.59 -8.79 7.30
N LYS A 165 1.16 -7.58 7.35
CA LYS A 165 1.05 -6.56 6.29
C LYS A 165 2.42 -6.29 5.70
N ALA A 166 2.49 -6.29 4.37
CA ALA A 166 3.62 -5.79 3.61
C ALA A 166 3.39 -4.32 3.24
N SER A 167 4.38 -3.48 3.49
CA SER A 167 4.42 -2.12 2.98
C SER A 167 5.33 -2.05 1.75
N PHE A 168 4.90 -1.28 0.75
CA PHE A 168 5.62 -1.13 -0.51
C PHE A 168 6.07 0.32 -0.73
N SER A 169 7.09 0.50 -1.56
CA SER A 169 7.69 1.82 -1.83
C SER A 169 6.78 2.82 -2.54
N ASN A 170 5.69 2.34 -3.12
CA ASN A 170 4.65 3.16 -3.73
C ASN A 170 3.57 3.62 -2.73
N GLY A 171 3.76 3.35 -1.42
CA GLY A 171 2.82 3.70 -0.36
C GLY A 171 1.69 2.69 -0.16
N ASP A 172 1.61 1.65 -0.99
CA ASP A 172 0.60 0.61 -0.83
C ASP A 172 0.92 -0.29 0.37
N THR A 173 -0.13 -0.77 1.02
CA THR A 173 -0.04 -1.78 2.08
C THR A 173 -0.95 -2.95 1.72
N GLN A 174 -0.40 -4.16 1.74
CA GLN A 174 -1.14 -5.38 1.42
C GLN A 174 -1.12 -6.35 2.59
N ALA A 175 -2.27 -6.91 2.96
CA ALA A 175 -2.35 -8.02 3.89
C ALA A 175 -1.87 -9.30 3.19
N LEU A 176 -0.85 -9.95 3.77
CA LEU A 176 -0.28 -11.20 3.26
C LEU A 176 -0.90 -12.43 3.92
N GLY A 177 -1.37 -12.29 5.15
CA GLY A 177 -1.94 -13.38 5.92
C GLY A 177 -2.22 -12.97 7.36
N GLN A 178 -2.62 -13.93 8.18
CA GLN A 178 -2.90 -13.72 9.59
C GLN A 178 -2.34 -14.86 10.43
N VAL A 179 -1.72 -14.50 11.55
CA VAL A 179 -1.24 -15.47 12.55
C VAL A 179 -2.43 -16.05 13.30
N MET A 180 -2.56 -17.38 13.25
CA MET A 180 -3.55 -18.10 14.04
C MET A 180 -2.97 -18.46 15.41
N LEU A 181 -3.80 -18.30 16.44
CA LEU A 181 -3.47 -18.69 17.81
C LEU A 181 -4.22 -19.97 18.17
N ALA A 182 -3.61 -20.76 19.04
CA ALA A 182 -4.21 -21.96 19.61
C ALA A 182 -4.36 -21.79 21.13
N ASN A 183 -5.53 -22.12 21.64
CA ASN A 183 -5.79 -22.19 23.08
C ASN A 183 -6.29 -23.59 23.45
N PHE A 184 -6.01 -24.02 24.66
CA PHE A 184 -6.36 -25.35 25.16
C PHE A 184 -7.24 -25.21 26.41
N SER A 185 -8.19 -26.12 26.58
CA SER A 185 -9.06 -26.11 27.77
C SER A 185 -8.26 -26.35 29.06
N ASN A 186 -7.19 -27.15 28.99
CA ASN A 186 -6.27 -27.40 30.11
C ASN A 186 -4.80 -27.30 29.65
N PRO A 187 -4.17 -26.11 29.77
CA PRO A 187 -2.77 -25.90 29.37
C PRO A 187 -1.76 -26.78 30.12
N GLU A 188 -1.98 -27.06 31.42
CA GLU A 188 -1.11 -27.92 32.23
C GLU A 188 -1.09 -29.39 31.76
N GLY A 189 -2.10 -29.79 30.96
CA GLY A 189 -2.15 -31.10 30.34
C GLY A 189 -1.26 -31.23 29.10
N LEU A 190 -0.61 -30.17 28.64
CA LEU A 190 0.26 -30.20 27.46
C LEU A 190 1.55 -30.95 27.78
N ARG A 191 2.05 -31.72 26.81
CA ARG A 191 3.34 -32.39 26.94
C ARG A 191 4.43 -31.52 26.34
N GLN A 192 5.43 -31.16 27.16
CA GLN A 192 6.61 -30.45 26.68
C GLN A 192 7.44 -31.37 25.77
N LEU A 193 7.79 -30.87 24.57
CA LEU A 193 8.68 -31.55 23.64
C LEU A 193 10.13 -31.06 23.72
N GLY A 194 10.36 -29.94 24.42
CA GLY A 194 11.66 -29.27 24.53
C GLY A 194 11.70 -27.95 23.76
N SER A 195 12.71 -27.10 24.01
CA SER A 195 12.90 -25.79 23.34
C SER A 195 11.64 -24.91 23.26
N SER A 196 10.86 -24.88 24.34
CA SER A 196 9.57 -24.15 24.43
C SER A 196 8.47 -24.65 23.48
N TYR A 197 8.62 -25.83 22.87
CA TYR A 197 7.57 -26.50 22.12
C TYR A 197 6.73 -27.42 23.01
N TRP A 198 5.44 -27.42 22.73
CA TRP A 198 4.42 -28.19 23.46
C TRP A 198 3.55 -28.96 22.48
N SER A 199 3.08 -30.14 22.87
CA SER A 199 2.16 -30.98 22.11
C SER A 199 0.87 -31.20 22.87
N ALA A 200 -0.25 -31.22 22.13
CA ALA A 200 -1.55 -31.63 22.65
C ALA A 200 -1.51 -33.09 23.14
N THR A 201 -2.26 -33.36 24.20
CA THR A 201 -2.48 -34.70 24.77
C THR A 201 -3.98 -34.94 24.99
N GLY A 202 -4.37 -36.16 25.35
CA GLY A 202 -5.76 -36.44 25.76
C GLY A 202 -6.20 -35.65 27.01
N VAL A 203 -5.25 -35.17 27.83
CA VAL A 203 -5.53 -34.41 29.07
C VAL A 203 -5.65 -32.90 28.80
N SER A 204 -4.93 -32.36 27.80
CA SER A 204 -5.04 -30.95 27.42
C SER A 204 -6.34 -30.62 26.69
N GLY A 205 -6.95 -31.64 26.07
CA GLY A 205 -8.02 -31.49 25.10
C GLY A 205 -7.50 -31.03 23.73
N GLU A 206 -8.43 -30.82 22.80
CA GLU A 206 -8.13 -30.36 21.45
C GLU A 206 -7.77 -28.87 21.40
N ALA A 207 -6.94 -28.50 20.42
CA ALA A 207 -6.56 -27.12 20.17
C ALA A 207 -7.75 -26.33 19.62
N LYS A 208 -8.18 -25.30 20.34
CA LYS A 208 -9.13 -24.30 19.84
C LYS A 208 -8.36 -23.24 19.09
N LEU A 209 -8.58 -23.15 17.79
CA LEU A 209 -7.93 -22.15 16.95
C LEU A 209 -8.75 -20.86 16.92
N GLY A 210 -8.05 -19.73 16.86
CA GLY A 210 -8.66 -18.41 16.77
C GLY A 210 -7.69 -17.35 16.27
N VAL A 211 -8.17 -16.12 16.24
CA VAL A 211 -7.37 -14.94 15.86
C VAL A 211 -7.16 -14.06 17.08
N ALA A 212 -6.04 -13.34 17.10
CA ALA A 212 -5.72 -12.42 18.20
C ALA A 212 -6.81 -11.35 18.38
N ASP A 213 -6.95 -10.85 19.62
CA ASP A 213 -7.93 -9.81 20.02
C ASP A 213 -9.42 -10.23 19.87
N THR A 214 -9.72 -11.53 19.81
CA THR A 214 -11.11 -12.04 19.71
C THR A 214 -11.33 -13.29 20.57
N ASN A 215 -12.57 -13.59 20.97
CA ASN A 215 -12.98 -14.86 21.60
C ASN A 215 -12.08 -15.39 22.74
N GLY A 216 -11.59 -14.49 23.60
CA GLY A 216 -10.73 -14.85 24.74
C GLY A 216 -9.26 -15.06 24.38
N PHE A 217 -8.85 -14.81 23.14
CA PHE A 217 -7.45 -14.72 22.74
C PHE A 217 -6.90 -13.32 23.04
N GLY A 218 -5.66 -13.27 23.53
CA GLY A 218 -4.94 -12.01 23.76
C GLY A 218 -4.58 -11.27 22.46
N ARG A 219 -4.03 -10.07 22.62
CA ARG A 219 -3.45 -9.28 21.51
C ARG A 219 -2.03 -9.72 21.24
N LEU A 220 -1.58 -9.52 20.01
CA LEU A 220 -0.17 -9.69 19.66
C LEU A 220 0.59 -8.37 19.82
N MET A 221 1.82 -8.46 20.33
CA MET A 221 2.74 -7.33 20.41
C MET A 221 3.91 -7.58 19.48
N SER A 222 3.87 -6.98 18.28
CA SER A 222 4.95 -7.10 17.30
C SER A 222 6.20 -6.35 17.74
N GLY A 223 7.37 -6.93 17.51
CA GLY A 223 8.67 -6.32 17.85
C GLY A 223 9.09 -6.46 19.31
N THR A 224 8.33 -7.20 20.13
CA THR A 224 8.64 -7.46 21.54
C THR A 224 8.92 -8.95 21.75
N ILE A 225 9.78 -9.26 22.71
CA ILE A 225 10.06 -10.63 23.16
C ILE A 225 9.51 -10.80 24.57
N GLU A 226 8.76 -11.86 24.80
CA GLU A 226 8.26 -12.22 26.13
C GLU A 226 9.41 -12.74 27.00
N ARG A 227 9.54 -12.20 28.22
CA ARG A 227 10.59 -12.58 29.16
C ARG A 227 10.16 -13.79 29.99
N SER A 228 11.14 -14.50 30.54
CA SER A 228 10.85 -15.55 31.52
C SER A 228 10.03 -15.01 32.68
N ASN A 229 9.06 -15.78 33.14
CA ASN A 229 8.24 -15.50 34.31
C ASN A 229 8.92 -15.89 35.64
N VAL A 230 10.15 -16.42 35.60
CA VAL A 230 10.89 -16.90 36.77
C VAL A 230 11.58 -15.75 37.52
N ASP A 231 11.33 -15.65 38.83
CA ASP A 231 12.09 -14.78 39.74
C ASP A 231 13.24 -15.55 40.39
N ILE A 232 14.47 -15.14 40.06
CA ILE A 232 15.71 -15.80 40.53
C ILE A 232 15.81 -15.77 42.07
N THR A 233 15.29 -14.73 42.73
CA THR A 233 15.41 -14.60 44.18
C THR A 233 14.55 -15.62 44.90
N GLU A 234 13.32 -15.82 44.42
CA GLU A 234 12.40 -16.82 44.96
C GLU A 234 12.91 -18.24 44.72
N GLU A 235 13.39 -18.52 43.50
CA GLU A 235 13.99 -19.81 43.15
C GLU A 235 15.21 -20.14 44.02
N LEU A 236 16.06 -19.15 44.31
CA LEU A 236 17.23 -19.35 45.16
C LEU A 236 16.84 -19.67 46.61
N VAL A 237 15.84 -18.99 47.16
CA VAL A 237 15.31 -19.29 48.51
C VAL A 237 14.68 -20.69 48.53
N GLY A 238 13.95 -21.06 47.48
CA GLY A 238 13.40 -22.40 47.29
C GLY A 238 14.48 -23.48 47.31
N LEU A 239 15.59 -23.27 46.60
CA LEU A 239 16.74 -24.17 46.60
C LEU A 239 17.39 -24.28 48.00
N ILE A 240 17.54 -23.18 48.72
CA ILE A 240 18.07 -23.19 50.10
C ILE A 240 17.14 -23.97 51.03
N ALA A 241 15.82 -23.81 50.90
CA ALA A 241 14.84 -24.55 51.68
C ALA A 241 14.89 -26.05 51.37
N ALA A 242 14.94 -26.43 50.09
CA ALA A 242 15.09 -27.83 49.67
C ALA A 242 16.39 -28.45 50.19
N GLN A 243 17.50 -27.71 50.14
CA GLN A 243 18.79 -28.15 50.67
C GLN A 243 18.75 -28.35 52.19
N ARG A 244 18.13 -27.43 52.94
CA ARG A 244 17.95 -27.58 54.39
C ARG A 244 17.09 -28.79 54.74
N ASN A 245 16.01 -29.02 54.00
CA ASN A 245 15.17 -30.21 54.18
C ASN A 245 15.94 -31.50 53.91
N PHE A 246 16.77 -31.52 52.87
CA PHE A 246 17.64 -32.66 52.59
C PHE A 246 18.65 -32.90 53.72
N GLN A 247 19.31 -31.85 54.23
CA GLN A 247 20.23 -31.94 55.36
C GLN A 247 19.55 -32.42 56.64
N ALA A 248 18.33 -31.95 56.92
CA ALA A 248 17.55 -32.38 58.07
C ALA A 248 17.16 -33.87 57.97
N ASN A 249 16.69 -34.31 56.79
CA ASN A 249 16.36 -35.71 56.53
C ASN A 249 17.59 -36.61 56.64
N ALA A 250 18.74 -36.17 56.12
CA ALA A 250 20.00 -36.90 56.26
C ALA A 250 20.45 -37.00 57.73
N LYS A 251 20.32 -35.92 58.51
CA LYS A 251 20.68 -35.95 59.93
C LYS A 251 19.77 -36.85 60.76
N ALA A 252 18.47 -36.90 60.43
CA ALA A 252 17.53 -37.84 61.04
C ALA A 252 17.94 -39.30 60.75
N LEU A 253 18.35 -39.59 59.51
CA LEU A 253 18.86 -40.91 59.11
C LEU A 253 20.15 -41.29 59.86
N ASP A 254 21.10 -40.38 60.00
CA ASP A 254 22.34 -40.60 60.77
C ASP A 254 22.03 -40.93 62.22
N THR A 255 21.11 -40.17 62.83
CA THR A 255 20.72 -40.36 64.23
C THR A 255 20.03 -41.72 64.41
N ALA A 256 19.14 -42.10 63.49
CA ALA A 256 18.52 -43.42 63.48
C ALA A 256 19.56 -44.55 63.33
N SER A 257 20.58 -44.35 62.49
CA SER A 257 21.67 -45.32 62.30
C SER A 257 22.54 -45.46 63.56
N GLN A 258 22.85 -44.36 64.24
CA GLN A 258 23.60 -44.37 65.50
C GLN A 258 22.84 -45.06 66.64
N ILE A 259 21.53 -44.84 66.75
CA ILE A 259 20.67 -45.54 67.70
C ILE A 259 20.66 -47.05 67.39
N SER A 260 20.52 -47.42 66.12
CA SER A 260 20.55 -48.83 65.69
C SER A 260 21.87 -49.51 66.07
N GLN A 261 23.01 -48.86 65.81
CA GLN A 261 24.33 -49.37 66.19
C GLN A 261 24.48 -49.52 67.72
N THR A 262 23.96 -48.56 68.48
CA THR A 262 23.99 -48.61 69.96
C THR A 262 23.16 -49.79 70.49
N ILE A 263 21.99 -50.07 69.90
CA ILE A 263 21.18 -51.24 70.25
C ILE A 263 21.93 -52.55 69.97
N PHE A 264 22.63 -52.65 68.83
CA PHE A 264 23.46 -53.82 68.53
C PHE A 264 24.59 -54.03 69.56
N ASN A 265 25.24 -52.95 69.99
CA ASN A 265 26.35 -53.01 70.96
C ASN A 265 25.89 -53.33 72.41
N ILE A 266 24.62 -53.11 72.76
CA ILE A 266 24.07 -53.47 74.08
C ILE A 266 23.70 -54.96 74.16
N ARG A 267 23.60 -55.66 73.01
CA ARG A 267 23.28 -57.09 72.94
C ARG A 267 24.49 -58.04 72.91
N SER A 268 25.72 -57.53 73.03
CA SER A 268 26.96 -58.31 73.23
C SER A 268 27.44 -58.22 74.67
#